data_AF-A0A9J6FCK0-F1
#
_entry.id   AF-A0A9J6FCK0-F1
#
_cell.length_a   1.000
_cell.length_b   1.000
_cell.length_c   1.000
_cell.angle_alpha   90.00
_cell.angle_beta   90.00
_cell.angle_gamma   90.00
#
_symmetry.space_group_name_H-M   'P 1'
#
loop_
_entity.id
_entity.type
_entity.pdbx_description
1 polymer ?
#
loop_
_entity_poly.entity_id
_entity_poly.type
_entity_poly.pdbx_seq_one_letter_code
_entity_poly.pdbx_strand_id
1 'polypeptide(L)'
;METIVKWWKIVNVKTPFKGARFRDDFKKPVFPSERDPKLSFLYDFVDWLEYWKKKQADTCKLTKETHGALHQTTQALIEICRYCFDELHMSFVLLGKFQTDLLEDRFGRQLYGGETKLRLQNTLPQIGTSYERTGSEADEDQHWEDFHKRADVPRPSCNVAVTAQALSKLTDIAPVLAYVAGYAVHIALKRLKCESCKDALTVDKSIAVSATDPMYSLVKDIDRGGLVYPAMAAVNAVAHNYVVVEELSKQAAFLNVPNQ
;
A
#
# COMPACT_ATOMS: atom_id res chain seq x y z
N MET A 1 11.30 10.06 -28.23
CA MET A 1 11.48 8.90 -27.33
C MET A 1 12.76 9.03 -26.49
N GLU A 2 13.83 9.63 -27.02
CA GLU A 2 15.12 9.79 -26.33
C GLU A 2 15.05 10.50 -24.98
N THR A 3 14.23 11.55 -24.83
CA THR A 3 14.08 12.30 -23.57
C THR A 3 13.60 11.42 -22.41
N ILE A 4 12.56 10.61 -22.63
CA ILE A 4 12.01 9.69 -21.62
C ILE A 4 13.03 8.59 -21.30
N VAL A 5 13.72 8.06 -22.31
CA VAL A 5 14.77 7.04 -22.12
C VAL A 5 15.91 7.60 -21.29
N LYS A 6 16.34 8.84 -21.55
CA LYS A 6 17.40 9.51 -20.80
C LYS A 6 16.99 9.76 -19.35
N TRP A 7 15.76 10.20 -19.11
CA TRP A 7 15.19 10.27 -17.76
C TRP A 7 15.26 8.91 -17.06
N TRP A 8 14.80 7.84 -17.72
CA TRP A 8 14.81 6.49 -17.15
C TRP A 8 16.23 6.00 -16.79
N LYS A 9 17.23 6.31 -17.64
CA LYS A 9 18.63 5.95 -17.38
C LYS A 9 19.14 6.53 -16.06
N ILE A 10 18.74 7.76 -15.72
CA ILE A 10 19.17 8.50 -14.53
C ILE A 10 18.43 7.99 -13.30
N VAL A 11 17.10 7.90 -13.36
CA VAL A 11 16.28 7.58 -12.18
C VAL A 11 16.35 6.10 -11.79
N ASN A 12 16.76 5.21 -12.69
CA ASN A 12 16.88 3.77 -12.44
C ASN A 12 18.33 3.34 -12.09
N VAL A 13 19.17 4.22 -11.54
CA VAL A 13 20.53 3.87 -11.10
C VAL A 13 20.48 3.29 -9.69
N LYS A 14 20.69 1.96 -9.56
CA LYS A 14 20.62 1.22 -8.28
C LYS A 14 21.98 0.86 -7.69
N THR A 15 23.07 1.01 -8.45
CA THR A 15 24.42 0.63 -8.02
C THR A 15 25.44 1.64 -8.53
N PRO A 16 26.49 1.98 -7.76
CA PRO A 16 27.48 2.97 -8.16
C PRO A 16 28.17 2.66 -9.49
N PHE A 17 28.40 1.38 -9.78
CA PHE A 17 29.17 0.92 -10.94
C PHE A 17 28.33 0.76 -12.22
N LYS A 18 27.02 1.07 -12.19
CA LYS A 18 26.12 0.85 -13.35
C LYS A 18 26.61 1.63 -14.57
N GLY A 19 26.94 2.91 -14.40
CA GLY A 19 27.45 3.76 -15.48
C GLY A 19 28.80 3.29 -16.03
N ALA A 20 29.70 2.79 -15.17
CA ALA A 20 30.98 2.24 -15.61
C ALA A 20 30.79 0.96 -16.44
N ARG A 21 29.93 0.04 -15.98
CA ARG A 21 29.62 -1.21 -16.69
C ARG A 21 29.03 -0.95 -18.08
N PHE A 22 28.12 0.03 -18.19
CA PHE A 22 27.44 0.34 -19.45
C PHE A 22 28.12 1.43 -20.28
N ARG A 23 29.24 2.01 -19.79
CA ARG A 23 29.94 3.15 -20.40
C ARG A 23 28.97 4.30 -20.75
N ASP A 24 28.08 4.62 -19.81
CA ASP A 24 27.02 5.61 -19.98
C ASP A 24 26.99 6.55 -18.77
N ASP A 25 27.29 7.83 -19.00
CA ASP A 25 27.37 8.83 -17.94
C ASP A 25 26.01 9.11 -17.29
N PHE A 26 24.92 8.98 -18.04
CA PHE A 26 23.56 9.14 -17.49
C PHE A 26 23.12 7.95 -16.64
N LYS A 27 23.90 6.87 -16.60
CA LYS A 27 23.69 5.72 -15.71
C LYS A 27 24.65 5.73 -14.50
N LYS A 28 25.42 6.80 -14.29
CA LYS A 28 26.24 7.01 -13.09
C LYS A 28 25.39 7.58 -11.94
N PRO A 29 25.85 7.46 -10.69
CA PRO A 29 25.23 8.14 -9.55
C PRO A 29 25.16 9.65 -9.75
N VAL A 30 24.16 10.29 -9.14
CA VAL A 30 24.08 11.76 -9.10
C VAL A 30 25.08 12.25 -8.06
N PHE A 31 25.89 13.23 -8.40
CA PHE A 31 26.91 13.82 -7.53
C PHE A 31 26.51 15.24 -7.09
N PRO A 32 27.00 15.73 -5.94
CA PRO A 32 26.71 17.06 -5.38
C PRO A 32 27.32 18.23 -6.18
N SER A 33 27.62 18.04 -7.46
CA SER A 33 28.17 19.09 -8.31
C SER A 33 27.04 19.91 -8.93
N GLU A 34 27.12 21.24 -8.83
CA GLU A 34 26.23 22.16 -9.57
C GLU A 34 26.25 21.93 -11.09
N ARG A 35 27.31 21.28 -11.59
CA ARG A 35 27.49 20.95 -13.01
C ARG A 35 27.18 19.49 -13.32
N ASP A 36 26.57 18.73 -12.40
CA ASP A 36 26.18 17.36 -12.73
C ASP A 36 25.12 17.38 -13.84
N PRO A 37 25.45 16.91 -15.05
CA PRO A 37 24.55 16.99 -16.21
C PRO A 37 23.26 16.18 -16.01
N LYS A 38 23.23 15.26 -15.05
CA LYS A 38 22.02 14.51 -14.70
C LYS A 38 21.05 15.38 -13.92
N LEU A 39 21.53 16.16 -12.95
CA LEU A 39 20.66 17.02 -12.16
C LEU A 39 20.12 18.17 -13.01
N SER A 40 20.97 18.82 -13.82
CA SER A 40 20.53 19.82 -14.80
C SER A 40 19.48 19.26 -15.76
N PHE A 41 19.70 18.05 -16.28
CA PHE A 41 18.72 17.40 -17.15
C PHE A 41 17.38 17.15 -16.45
N LEU A 42 17.35 16.80 -15.16
CA LEU A 42 16.09 16.59 -14.44
C LEU A 42 15.29 17.88 -14.29
N TYR A 43 15.95 19.02 -14.06
CA TYR A 43 15.29 20.34 -14.11
C TYR A 43 14.72 20.62 -15.50
N ASP A 44 15.54 20.50 -16.55
CA ASP A 44 15.11 20.69 -17.94
C ASP A 44 13.95 19.75 -18.31
N PHE A 45 13.93 18.55 -17.74
CA PHE A 45 12.88 17.56 -17.97
C PHE A 45 11.55 17.98 -17.36
N VAL A 46 11.55 18.56 -16.16
CA VAL A 46 10.35 19.12 -15.52
C VAL A 46 9.78 20.25 -16.37
N ASP A 47 10.62 21.18 -16.82
CA ASP A 47 10.20 22.28 -17.71
C ASP A 47 9.66 21.76 -19.04
N TRP A 48 10.31 20.74 -19.61
CA TRP A 48 9.86 20.08 -20.83
C TRP A 48 8.49 19.42 -20.64
N LEU A 49 8.21 18.80 -19.48
CA LEU A 49 6.89 18.22 -19.18
C LEU A 49 5.79 19.29 -19.13
N GLU A 50 6.07 20.45 -18.53
CA GLU A 50 5.12 21.56 -18.47
C GLU A 50 4.86 22.16 -19.86
N TYR A 51 5.90 22.31 -20.67
CA TYR A 51 5.76 22.72 -22.06
C TYR A 51 4.95 21.71 -22.88
N TRP A 52 5.23 20.41 -22.73
CA TRP A 52 4.52 19.35 -23.44
C TRP A 52 3.03 19.30 -23.10
N LYS A 53 2.68 19.55 -21.83
CA LYS A 53 1.28 19.66 -21.38
C LYS A 53 0.54 20.82 -22.04
N LYS A 54 1.20 21.98 -22.18
CA LYS A 54 0.63 23.23 -22.74
C LYS A 54 0.41 23.18 -24.26
N LYS A 55 1.16 22.36 -25.00
CA LYS A 55 0.96 22.21 -26.46
C LYS A 55 -0.45 21.72 -26.76
N GLN A 56 -1.23 22.38 -27.60
CA GLN A 56 -2.54 21.89 -28.06
C GLN A 56 -2.35 20.77 -29.11
N ALA A 57 -2.04 19.57 -28.65
CA ALA A 57 -2.07 18.36 -29.47
C ALA A 57 -3.12 17.40 -28.88
N ASP A 58 -4.10 17.03 -29.69
CA ASP A 58 -5.21 16.15 -29.30
C ASP A 58 -4.82 14.67 -29.31
N THR A 59 -3.65 14.35 -29.86
CA THR A 59 -3.05 13.02 -29.88
C THR A 59 -1.58 13.11 -29.44
N CYS A 60 -1.04 12.04 -28.85
CA CYS A 60 0.35 11.94 -28.36
C CYS A 60 0.69 12.75 -27.08
N LYS A 61 -0.23 12.77 -26.09
CA LYS A 61 0.05 13.25 -24.73
C LYS A 61 -0.08 12.13 -23.70
N LEU A 62 0.61 12.29 -22.58
CA LEU A 62 0.31 11.50 -21.38
C LEU A 62 -1.08 11.86 -20.85
N THR A 63 -1.74 10.90 -20.23
CA THR A 63 -2.95 11.18 -19.44
C THR A 63 -2.62 12.17 -18.33
N LYS A 64 -3.64 12.87 -17.81
CA LYS A 64 -3.48 13.84 -16.73
C LYS A 64 -2.79 13.21 -15.50
N GLU A 65 -3.16 11.98 -15.18
CA GLU A 65 -2.64 11.19 -14.07
C GLU A 65 -1.17 10.81 -14.31
N THR A 66 -0.85 10.27 -15.49
CA THR A 66 0.51 9.85 -15.82
C THR A 66 1.47 11.05 -15.90
N HIS A 67 1.02 12.18 -16.48
CA HIS A 67 1.78 13.43 -16.48
C HIS A 67 2.04 13.92 -15.05
N GLY A 68 0.99 14.01 -14.23
CA GLY A 68 1.07 14.46 -12.84
C GLY A 68 2.02 13.60 -12.02
N ALA A 69 1.90 12.27 -12.12
CA ALA A 69 2.77 11.33 -11.42
C ALA A 69 4.24 11.48 -11.85
N LEU A 70 4.51 11.57 -13.15
CA LEU A 70 5.87 11.71 -13.68
C LEU A 70 6.52 13.04 -13.28
N HIS A 71 5.75 14.14 -13.35
CA HIS A 71 6.19 15.47 -12.93
C HIS A 71 6.51 15.50 -11.44
N GLN A 72 5.56 15.08 -10.60
CA GLN A 72 5.73 15.07 -9.14
C GLN A 72 6.87 14.15 -8.70
N THR A 73 6.99 12.96 -9.29
CA THR A 73 8.09 12.04 -9.00
C THR A 73 9.43 12.68 -9.34
N THR A 74 9.55 13.33 -10.50
CA THR A 74 10.81 13.96 -10.91
C THR A 74 11.17 15.13 -9.99
N GLN A 75 10.22 15.99 -9.64
CA GLN A 75 10.45 17.08 -8.69
C GLN A 75 10.88 16.56 -7.31
N ALA A 76 10.20 15.54 -6.79
CA ALA A 76 10.56 14.93 -5.51
C ALA A 76 11.98 14.36 -5.52
N LEU A 77 12.40 13.70 -6.61
CA LEU A 77 13.77 13.17 -6.73
C LEU A 77 14.82 14.29 -6.76
N ILE A 78 14.52 15.45 -7.37
CA ILE A 78 15.39 16.62 -7.36
C ILE A 78 15.54 17.15 -5.93
N GLU A 79 14.44 17.36 -5.22
CA GLU A 79 14.45 17.87 -3.84
C GLU A 79 15.14 16.88 -2.88
N ILE A 80 14.94 15.57 -3.08
CA ILE A 80 15.68 14.53 -2.34
C ILE A 80 17.19 14.64 -2.62
N CYS A 81 17.62 14.86 -3.87
CA CYS A 81 19.03 15.07 -4.16
C CYS A 81 19.59 16.25 -3.37
N ARG A 82 18.90 17.39 -3.40
CA ARG A 82 19.31 18.61 -2.68
C ARG A 82 19.42 18.34 -1.19
N TYR A 83 18.39 17.76 -0.58
CA TYR A 83 18.43 17.39 0.83
C TYR A 83 19.58 16.44 1.17
N CYS A 84 19.81 15.40 0.35
CA CYS A 84 20.92 14.47 0.54
C CYS A 84 22.29 15.15 0.45
N PHE A 85 22.46 16.17 -0.39
CA PHE A 85 23.74 16.86 -0.58
C PHE A 85 23.94 17.98 0.45
N ASP A 86 22.93 18.81 0.64
CA ASP A 86 23.00 20.04 1.44
C ASP A 86 22.90 19.72 2.94
N GLU A 87 22.00 18.82 3.34
CA GLU A 87 21.72 18.51 4.75
C GLU A 87 22.43 17.23 5.23
N LEU A 88 22.46 16.19 4.39
CA LEU A 88 23.07 14.90 4.77
C LEU A 88 24.54 14.76 4.32
N HIS A 89 25.07 15.74 3.58
CA HIS A 89 26.44 15.77 3.06
C HIS A 89 26.87 14.47 2.34
N MET A 90 25.94 13.85 1.60
CA MET A 90 26.21 12.62 0.86
C MET A 90 27.10 12.89 -0.36
N SER A 91 28.07 12.00 -0.60
CA SER A 91 28.97 12.11 -1.76
C SER A 91 28.31 11.83 -3.11
N PHE A 92 27.20 11.08 -3.11
CA PHE A 92 26.40 10.78 -4.29
C PHE A 92 25.03 10.22 -3.89
N VAL A 93 24.08 10.21 -4.82
CA VAL A 93 22.73 9.64 -4.66
C VAL A 93 22.44 8.63 -5.76
N LEU A 94 21.80 7.51 -5.38
CA LEU A 94 21.33 6.46 -6.28
C LEU A 94 19.80 6.53 -6.40
N LEU A 95 19.30 7.25 -7.40
CA LEU A 95 17.86 7.50 -7.53
C LEU A 95 17.01 6.22 -7.67
N GLY A 96 17.59 5.14 -8.19
CA GLY A 96 16.89 3.85 -8.32
C GLY A 96 16.63 3.14 -6.99
N LYS A 97 17.17 3.66 -5.87
CA LYS A 97 16.90 3.14 -4.52
C LYS A 97 15.60 3.67 -3.92
N PHE A 98 15.00 4.72 -4.50
CA PHE A 98 13.71 5.26 -4.07
C PHE A 98 12.51 4.60 -4.76
N GLN A 99 12.75 3.54 -5.54
CA GLN A 99 11.72 2.79 -6.26
C GLN A 99 11.21 1.61 -5.41
N THR A 100 9.98 1.17 -5.67
CA THR A 100 9.33 0.05 -4.97
C THR A 100 9.78 -1.33 -5.43
N ASP A 101 10.64 -1.44 -6.44
CA ASP A 101 11.07 -2.72 -7.03
C ASP A 101 11.58 -3.75 -6.01
N LEU A 102 12.26 -3.34 -4.93
CA LEU A 102 12.71 -4.28 -3.88
C LEU A 102 11.54 -4.81 -3.05
N LEU A 103 10.52 -3.99 -2.82
CA LEU A 103 9.26 -4.45 -2.21
C LEU A 103 8.53 -5.37 -3.17
N GLU A 104 8.46 -5.04 -4.45
CA GLU A 104 7.82 -5.86 -5.48
C GLU A 104 8.52 -7.21 -5.67
N ASP A 105 9.85 -7.28 -5.65
CA ASP A 105 10.59 -8.55 -5.70
C ASP A 105 10.31 -9.39 -4.44
N ARG A 106 10.30 -8.76 -3.26
CA ARG A 106 9.97 -9.43 -2.00
C ARG A 106 8.56 -10.01 -2.01
N PHE A 107 7.56 -9.23 -2.41
CA PHE A 107 6.18 -9.68 -2.47
C PHE A 107 5.90 -10.59 -3.67
N GLY A 108 6.60 -10.40 -4.78
CA GLY A 108 6.48 -11.21 -6.00
C GLY A 108 6.90 -12.64 -5.78
N ARG A 109 7.99 -12.88 -5.04
CA ARG A 109 8.46 -14.24 -4.69
C ARG A 109 7.55 -14.93 -3.68
N GLN A 110 7.06 -14.20 -2.68
CA GLN A 110 6.10 -14.73 -1.70
C GLN A 110 4.75 -15.12 -2.31
N LEU A 111 4.35 -14.50 -3.43
CA LEU A 111 3.10 -14.80 -4.11
C LEU A 111 3.20 -15.94 -5.14
N TYR A 112 4.40 -16.25 -5.64
CA TYR A 112 4.62 -17.27 -6.69
C TYR A 112 5.30 -18.55 -6.18
N GLY A 113 6.04 -18.51 -5.07
CA GLY A 113 6.74 -19.69 -4.52
C GLY A 113 5.85 -20.66 -3.73
N GLY A 114 4.60 -20.27 -3.45
CA GLY A 114 3.58 -21.16 -2.92
C GLY A 114 2.25 -20.78 -3.56
N GLU A 115 1.46 -21.77 -3.97
CA GLU A 115 0.13 -21.60 -4.61
C GLU A 115 -0.91 -20.84 -3.75
N THR A 116 -0.49 -20.26 -2.64
CA THR A 116 -1.33 -19.49 -1.74
C THR A 116 -1.01 -18.02 -1.92
N LYS A 117 -1.92 -17.30 -2.60
CA LYS A 117 -2.19 -15.89 -2.27
C LYS A 117 -2.08 -15.77 -0.75
N LEU A 118 -1.12 -14.98 -0.24
CA LEU A 118 -1.02 -14.63 1.17
C LEU A 118 -2.29 -13.87 1.55
N ARG A 119 -3.37 -14.60 1.85
CA ARG A 119 -4.48 -14.10 2.64
C ARG A 119 -3.93 -14.07 4.06
N LEU A 120 -4.12 -12.96 4.78
CA LEU A 120 -3.86 -12.86 6.23
C LEU A 120 -4.45 -14.05 7.03
N GLN A 121 -5.48 -14.69 6.48
CA GLN A 121 -6.09 -15.94 6.96
C GLN A 121 -5.13 -17.14 7.04
N ASN A 122 -4.03 -17.14 6.29
CA ASN A 122 -3.05 -18.24 6.28
C ASN A 122 -2.00 -18.10 7.39
N THR A 123 -1.81 -16.89 7.93
CA THR A 123 -0.79 -16.57 8.95
C THR A 123 -1.39 -16.26 10.32
N LEU A 124 -2.68 -15.91 10.40
CA LEU A 124 -3.36 -15.63 11.66
C LEU A 124 -4.28 -16.78 12.08
N PRO A 125 -4.34 -17.15 13.38
CA PRO A 125 -5.32 -18.10 13.87
C PRO A 125 -6.73 -17.57 13.63
N GLN A 126 -7.55 -18.31 12.88
CA GLN A 126 -8.98 -18.04 12.77
C GLN A 126 -9.64 -18.28 14.13
N ILE A 127 -10.09 -17.21 14.79
CA ILE A 127 -11.07 -17.31 15.87
C ILE A 127 -12.44 -17.44 15.21
N GLY A 128 -12.83 -18.68 14.91
CA GLY A 128 -14.20 -19.00 14.56
C GLY A 128 -15.05 -18.90 15.82
N THR A 129 -15.76 -17.80 16.01
CA THR A 129 -16.88 -17.79 16.95
C THR A 129 -17.94 -18.74 16.40
N SER A 130 -18.04 -19.89 17.06
CA SER A 130 -19.12 -20.86 16.95
C SER A 130 -20.46 -20.15 17.06
N TYR A 131 -21.17 -20.06 15.94
CA TYR A 131 -22.61 -19.94 15.98
C TYR A 131 -23.12 -21.23 15.34
N GLU A 132 -23.67 -22.08 16.21
CA GLU A 132 -24.43 -23.25 15.82
C GLU A 132 -25.69 -22.76 15.09
N ARG A 133 -25.77 -22.93 13.77
CA ARG A 133 -27.06 -23.06 13.09
C ARG A 133 -27.30 -24.53 12.85
N THR A 134 -28.07 -25.12 13.75
CA THR A 134 -28.97 -26.24 13.44
C THR A 134 -29.90 -25.83 12.29
N GLY A 135 -29.99 -26.66 11.25
CA GLY A 135 -31.05 -26.58 10.24
C GLY A 135 -30.57 -26.70 8.80
N SER A 136 -30.82 -27.88 8.23
CA SER A 136 -30.87 -28.29 6.81
C SER A 136 -31.58 -27.24 5.91
N GLU A 137 -31.41 -27.15 4.59
CA GLU A 137 -31.16 -28.12 3.52
C GLU A 137 -30.31 -27.48 2.39
N ALA A 138 -29.75 -28.34 1.55
CA ALA A 138 -28.78 -28.07 0.49
C ALA A 138 -29.24 -27.09 -0.61
N ASP A 139 -28.33 -26.20 -1.05
CA ASP A 139 -27.89 -26.21 -2.45
C ASP A 139 -26.61 -25.39 -2.70
N GLU A 140 -25.67 -26.02 -3.41
CA GLU A 140 -24.44 -25.51 -4.05
C GLU A 140 -23.32 -24.88 -3.20
N ASP A 141 -22.68 -25.73 -2.38
CA ASP A 141 -21.40 -25.48 -1.70
C ASP A 141 -20.21 -26.09 -2.47
N GLN A 142 -19.68 -25.40 -3.49
CA GLN A 142 -18.44 -25.80 -4.17
C GLN A 142 -17.25 -24.86 -3.94
N HIS A 143 -17.37 -23.87 -3.04
CA HIS A 143 -16.24 -23.00 -2.68
C HIS A 143 -15.75 -23.16 -1.22
N TRP A 144 -16.46 -23.91 -0.38
CA TRP A 144 -16.13 -24.06 1.04
C TRP A 144 -15.29 -25.31 1.38
N GLU A 145 -15.24 -26.30 0.49
CA GLU A 145 -14.47 -27.55 0.66
C GLU A 145 -12.96 -27.34 0.89
N ASP A 146 -12.36 -26.28 0.34
CA ASP A 146 -10.94 -25.98 0.51
C ASP A 146 -10.58 -25.31 1.85
N PHE A 147 -11.57 -24.87 2.63
CA PHE A 147 -11.33 -24.27 3.95
C PHE A 147 -11.07 -25.33 5.03
N HIS A 148 -11.62 -26.54 4.90
CA HIS A 148 -11.52 -27.58 5.91
C HIS A 148 -10.32 -28.53 5.73
N LYS A 149 -9.66 -28.54 4.58
CA LYS A 149 -8.52 -29.43 4.30
C LYS A 149 -7.17 -29.01 4.92
N ARG A 150 -7.11 -27.92 5.69
CA ARG A 150 -5.86 -27.38 6.29
C ARG A 150 -5.75 -27.63 7.81
N ALA A 151 -5.95 -28.88 8.21
CA ALA A 151 -5.87 -29.31 9.60
C ALA A 151 -4.43 -29.57 10.10
N ASP A 152 -3.47 -29.87 9.22
CA ASP A 152 -2.20 -30.51 9.64
C ASP A 152 -0.91 -29.67 9.52
N VAL A 153 -0.98 -28.36 9.28
CA VAL A 153 0.23 -27.53 9.36
C VAL A 153 0.45 -27.12 10.82
N PRO A 154 1.62 -27.39 11.45
CA PRO A 154 1.94 -26.88 12.77
C PRO A 154 1.83 -25.36 12.78
N ARG A 155 0.77 -24.85 13.39
CA ARG A 155 0.52 -23.41 13.46
C ARG A 155 1.45 -22.84 14.54
N PRO A 156 2.28 -21.84 14.25
CA PRO A 156 2.98 -21.13 15.31
C PRO A 156 1.91 -20.55 16.25
N SER A 157 1.90 -21.02 17.49
CA SER A 157 0.97 -20.55 18.52
C SER A 157 1.38 -19.14 18.92
N CYS A 158 1.01 -18.14 18.12
CA CYS A 158 1.19 -16.76 18.53
C CYS A 158 0.00 -16.34 19.37
N ASN A 159 0.14 -16.48 20.68
CA ASN A 159 -0.85 -16.03 21.64
C ASN A 159 -0.74 -14.51 21.84
N VAL A 160 -1.18 -13.72 20.86
CA VAL A 160 -1.32 -12.28 21.04
C VAL A 160 -2.65 -11.99 21.72
N ALA A 161 -2.60 -11.56 22.97
CA ALA A 161 -3.78 -11.08 23.68
C ALA A 161 -4.05 -9.60 23.30
N VAL A 162 -5.18 -9.34 22.66
CA VAL A 162 -5.64 -7.96 22.43
C VAL A 162 -6.23 -7.43 23.73
N THR A 163 -5.53 -6.49 24.37
CA THR A 163 -5.99 -5.86 25.62
C THR A 163 -6.75 -4.57 25.34
N ALA A 164 -7.69 -4.21 26.23
CA ALA A 164 -8.41 -2.93 26.14
C ALA A 164 -7.45 -1.72 26.13
N GLN A 165 -6.32 -1.83 26.84
CA GLN A 165 -5.27 -0.81 26.85
C GLN A 165 -4.54 -0.67 25.51
N ALA A 166 -4.39 -1.75 24.73
CA ALA A 166 -3.81 -1.67 23.40
C ALA A 166 -4.77 -0.96 22.44
N LEU A 167 -6.07 -1.28 22.50
CA LEU A 167 -7.10 -0.63 21.70
C LEU A 167 -7.26 0.86 22.05
N SER A 168 -7.13 1.23 23.33
CA SER A 168 -7.23 2.65 23.74
C SER A 168 -6.11 3.52 23.19
N LYS A 169 -4.97 2.95 22.79
CA LYS A 169 -3.88 3.70 22.13
C LYS A 169 -4.17 4.01 20.67
N LEU A 170 -5.19 3.39 20.09
CA LEU A 170 -5.53 3.56 18.67
C LEU A 170 -6.49 4.73 18.42
N THR A 171 -6.83 5.52 19.44
CA THR A 171 -7.74 6.67 19.32
C THR A 171 -7.27 7.66 18.26
N ASP A 172 -5.95 7.91 18.20
CA ASP A 172 -5.36 8.89 17.28
C ASP A 172 -5.41 8.44 15.82
N ILE A 173 -5.41 7.11 15.59
CA ILE A 173 -5.49 6.51 14.25
C ILE A 173 -6.88 5.96 13.93
N ALA A 174 -7.87 6.15 14.81
CA ALA A 174 -9.22 5.65 14.63
C ALA A 174 -9.85 6.07 13.29
N PRO A 175 -9.63 7.31 12.77
CA PRO A 175 -10.13 7.69 11.44
C PRO A 175 -9.52 6.90 10.29
N VAL A 176 -8.24 6.52 10.42
CA VAL A 176 -7.54 5.67 9.44
C VAL A 176 -8.08 4.25 9.50
N LEU A 177 -8.31 3.72 10.71
CA LEU A 177 -8.90 2.39 10.89
C LEU A 177 -10.32 2.32 10.34
N ALA A 178 -11.13 3.36 10.52
CA ALA A 178 -12.46 3.47 9.92
C ALA A 178 -12.39 3.50 8.38
N TYR A 179 -11.42 4.21 7.80
CA TYR A 179 -11.21 4.19 6.35
C TYR A 179 -10.85 2.78 5.82
N VAL A 180 -9.91 2.10 6.49
CA VAL A 180 -9.51 0.72 6.12
C VAL A 180 -10.67 -0.26 6.30
N ALA A 181 -11.45 -0.12 7.37
CA ALA A 181 -12.66 -0.92 7.59
C ALA A 181 -13.71 -0.66 6.51
N GLY A 182 -13.88 0.58 6.04
CA GLY A 182 -14.77 0.91 4.93
C GLY A 182 -14.38 0.18 3.64
N TYR A 183 -13.09 0.06 3.35
CA TYR A 183 -12.59 -0.73 2.23
C TYR A 183 -12.85 -2.23 2.40
N ALA A 184 -12.58 -2.79 3.58
CA ALA A 184 -12.85 -4.20 3.87
C ALA A 184 -14.34 -4.53 3.72
N VAL A 185 -15.22 -3.68 4.25
CA VAL A 185 -16.67 -3.80 4.11
C VAL A 185 -17.07 -3.69 2.64
N HIS A 186 -16.54 -2.71 1.89
CA HIS A 186 -16.82 -2.58 0.45
C HIS A 186 -16.54 -3.87 -0.34
N ILE A 187 -15.44 -4.58 -0.03
CA ILE A 187 -15.14 -5.87 -0.63
C ILE A 187 -16.14 -6.95 -0.18
N ALA A 188 -16.47 -6.99 1.12
CA ALA A 188 -17.42 -7.95 1.67
C ALA A 188 -18.82 -7.80 1.05
N LEU A 189 -19.30 -6.57 0.89
CA LEU A 189 -20.61 -6.25 0.31
C LEU A 189 -20.76 -6.77 -1.12
N LYS A 190 -19.69 -6.79 -1.92
CA LYS A 190 -19.71 -7.36 -3.28
C LYS A 190 -19.97 -8.87 -3.31
N ARG A 191 -19.75 -9.55 -2.19
CA ARG A 191 -19.81 -11.01 -2.06
C ARG A 191 -21.00 -11.48 -1.20
N LEU A 192 -21.50 -10.63 -0.31
CA LEU A 192 -22.64 -10.92 0.55
C LEU A 192 -23.94 -10.84 -0.24
N LYS A 193 -24.72 -11.94 -0.22
CA LYS A 193 -26.07 -11.99 -0.80
C LYS A 193 -27.16 -11.54 0.17
N CYS A 194 -26.91 -11.65 1.48
CA CYS A 194 -27.88 -11.34 2.53
C CYS A 194 -27.92 -9.84 2.85
N GLU A 195 -29.08 -9.20 2.66
CA GLU A 195 -29.22 -7.75 2.85
C GLU A 195 -29.06 -7.32 4.31
N SER A 196 -29.63 -8.07 5.26
CA SER A 196 -29.45 -7.77 6.69
C SER A 196 -27.98 -7.88 7.15
N CYS A 197 -27.18 -8.76 6.52
CA CYS A 197 -25.73 -8.81 6.76
C CYS A 197 -24.99 -7.61 6.16
N LYS A 198 -25.48 -7.05 5.05
CA LYS A 198 -24.93 -5.80 4.49
C LYS A 198 -25.22 -4.65 5.42
N ASP A 199 -26.47 -4.53 5.87
CA ASP A 199 -26.92 -3.50 6.81
C ASP A 199 -26.16 -3.55 8.14
N ALA A 200 -25.87 -4.76 8.65
CA ALA A 200 -25.09 -4.93 9.87
C ALA A 200 -23.63 -4.47 9.76
N LEU A 201 -23.09 -4.38 8.53
CA LEU A 201 -21.70 -3.98 8.27
C LEU A 201 -21.55 -2.50 7.89
N THR A 202 -22.65 -1.82 7.55
CA THR A 202 -22.64 -0.43 7.09
C THR A 202 -23.43 0.47 8.01
N VAL A 203 -23.04 1.73 8.11
CA VAL A 203 -23.85 2.78 8.73
C VAL A 203 -24.49 3.61 7.62
N ASP A 204 -25.76 3.99 7.81
CA ASP A 204 -26.42 4.94 6.93
C ASP A 204 -25.62 6.25 6.89
N LYS A 205 -25.30 6.72 5.68
CA LYS A 205 -24.52 7.94 5.45
C LYS A 205 -25.16 9.16 6.11
N SER A 206 -26.49 9.24 6.16
CA SER A 206 -27.21 10.36 6.80
C SER A 206 -27.06 10.36 8.33
N ILE A 207 -26.91 9.18 8.94
CA ILE A 207 -26.72 9.00 10.39
C ILE A 207 -25.24 9.20 10.75
N ALA A 208 -24.31 8.70 9.94
CA ALA A 208 -22.88 8.87 10.15
C ALA A 208 -22.39 10.32 9.92
N VAL A 209 -23.04 11.07 9.02
CA VAL A 209 -22.67 12.46 8.68
C VAL A 209 -23.24 13.48 9.68
N SER A 210 -24.37 13.15 10.35
CA SER A 210 -25.01 14.00 11.35
C SER A 210 -24.35 13.91 12.73
N ALA A 211 -23.73 12.78 13.06
CA ALA A 211 -22.81 12.70 14.18
C ALA A 211 -21.45 13.25 13.74
N THR A 212 -21.00 14.35 14.34
CA THR A 212 -19.59 14.79 14.32
C THR A 212 -18.72 13.81 15.12
N ASP A 213 -18.80 12.52 14.79
CA ASP A 213 -17.96 11.49 15.38
C ASP A 213 -16.55 11.66 14.79
N PRO A 214 -15.54 12.00 15.60
CA PRO A 214 -14.17 12.16 15.15
C PRO A 214 -13.66 10.94 14.38
N MET A 215 -14.22 9.76 14.64
CA MET A 215 -13.84 8.50 14.00
C MET A 215 -14.11 8.45 12.50
N TYR A 216 -15.08 9.22 11.97
CA TYR A 216 -15.35 9.25 10.52
C TYR A 216 -14.82 10.50 9.83
N SER A 217 -14.10 11.37 10.55
CA SER A 217 -13.54 12.63 10.02
C SER A 217 -12.78 12.42 8.70
N LEU A 218 -11.82 11.48 8.68
CA LEU A 218 -11.02 11.20 7.49
C LEU A 218 -11.88 10.72 6.31
N VAL A 219 -12.82 9.80 6.54
CA VAL A 219 -13.70 9.28 5.49
C VAL A 219 -14.55 10.41 4.92
N LYS A 220 -15.08 11.28 5.79
CA LYS A 220 -15.89 12.43 5.40
C LYS A 220 -15.10 13.45 4.56
N ASP A 221 -13.86 13.73 4.94
CA ASP A 221 -13.03 14.74 4.26
C ASP A 221 -12.63 14.32 2.84
N ILE A 222 -12.51 13.01 2.60
CA ILE A 222 -12.07 12.47 1.30
C ILE A 222 -13.21 11.86 0.47
N ASP A 223 -14.39 11.67 1.04
CA ASP A 223 -15.53 11.07 0.33
C ASP A 223 -16.03 12.01 -0.78
N ARG A 224 -16.19 11.43 -1.97
CA ARG A 224 -16.77 12.10 -3.16
C ARG A 224 -18.10 11.46 -3.55
N GLY A 225 -18.75 10.77 -2.62
CA GLY A 225 -20.03 10.06 -2.77
C GLY A 225 -19.91 8.54 -2.92
N GLY A 226 -18.69 8.02 -3.08
CA GLY A 226 -18.43 6.60 -3.37
C GLY A 226 -17.97 5.76 -2.19
N LEU A 227 -17.61 6.37 -1.05
CA LEU A 227 -17.08 5.63 0.10
C LEU A 227 -18.17 4.97 0.94
N VAL A 228 -17.79 3.85 1.55
CA VAL A 228 -18.63 3.07 2.46
C VAL A 228 -18.27 3.44 3.89
N TYR A 229 -19.29 3.71 4.70
CA TYR A 229 -19.14 4.00 6.12
C TYR A 229 -19.34 2.69 6.90
N PRO A 230 -18.28 2.12 7.49
CA PRO A 230 -18.37 0.84 8.17
C PRO A 230 -19.05 0.97 9.54
N ALA A 231 -19.80 -0.05 9.93
CA ALA A 231 -20.31 -0.20 11.28
C ALA A 231 -19.17 -0.38 12.30
N MET A 232 -19.42 0.01 13.56
CA MET A 232 -18.45 -0.11 14.66
C MET A 232 -17.87 -1.52 14.81
N ALA A 233 -18.67 -2.56 14.58
CA ALA A 233 -18.20 -3.94 14.63
C ALA A 233 -17.07 -4.22 13.62
N ALA A 234 -17.17 -3.65 12.41
CA ALA A 234 -16.15 -3.78 11.37
C ALA A 234 -14.90 -2.96 11.70
N VAL A 235 -15.06 -1.75 12.25
CA VAL A 235 -13.94 -0.93 12.72
C VAL A 235 -13.19 -1.65 13.85
N ASN A 236 -13.92 -2.20 14.82
CA ASN A 236 -13.35 -2.98 15.91
C ASN A 236 -12.59 -4.20 15.39
N ALA A 237 -13.14 -4.95 14.43
CA ALA A 237 -12.45 -6.08 13.83
C ALA A 237 -11.11 -5.67 13.20
N VAL A 238 -11.06 -4.55 12.46
CA VAL A 238 -9.81 -4.02 11.88
C VAL A 238 -8.84 -3.56 12.97
N ALA A 239 -9.32 -2.89 14.01
CA ALA A 239 -8.50 -2.45 15.14
C ALA A 239 -7.85 -3.64 15.88
N HIS A 240 -8.60 -4.72 16.10
CA HIS A 240 -8.06 -5.94 16.71
C HIS A 240 -6.99 -6.57 15.83
N ASN A 241 -7.23 -6.66 14.52
CA ASN A 241 -6.23 -7.16 13.58
C ASN A 241 -4.97 -6.29 13.56
N TYR A 242 -5.12 -4.97 13.64
CA TYR A 242 -4.00 -4.03 13.72
C TYR A 242 -3.13 -4.32 14.94
N VAL A 243 -3.72 -4.44 16.15
CA VAL A 243 -2.98 -4.79 17.37
C VAL A 243 -2.26 -6.12 17.22
N VAL A 244 -2.93 -7.13 16.67
CA VAL A 244 -2.31 -8.45 16.47
C VAL A 244 -1.09 -8.37 15.55
N VAL A 245 -1.21 -7.66 14.42
CA VAL A 245 -0.11 -7.48 13.47
C VAL A 245 1.01 -6.64 14.08
N GLU A 246 0.68 -5.60 14.84
CA GLU A 246 1.65 -4.76 15.52
C GLU A 246 2.47 -5.56 16.55
N GLU A 247 1.81 -6.36 17.39
CA GLU A 247 2.49 -7.21 18.37
C GLU A 247 3.30 -8.33 17.72
N LEU A 248 2.79 -8.92 16.64
CA LEU A 248 3.54 -9.88 15.83
C LEU A 248 4.81 -9.26 15.24
N SER A 249 4.75 -8.01 14.78
CA SER A 249 5.91 -7.32 14.19
C SER A 249 7.05 -7.09 15.19
N LYS A 250 6.73 -7.06 16.49
CA LYS A 250 7.72 -6.93 17.58
C LYS A 250 8.46 -8.25 17.85
N GLN A 251 7.94 -9.38 17.37
CA GLN A 251 8.57 -10.68 17.58
C GLN A 251 9.66 -10.92 16.54
N ALA A 252 10.90 -11.15 17.01
CA ALA A 252 12.04 -11.42 16.14
C ALA A 252 11.81 -12.60 15.17
N ALA A 253 11.04 -13.61 15.58
CA ALA A 253 10.68 -14.75 14.73
C ALA A 253 9.82 -14.35 13.51
N PHE A 254 9.00 -13.31 13.61
CA PHE A 254 8.21 -12.77 12.50
C PHE A 254 9.07 -11.96 11.52
N LEU A 255 10.12 -11.30 12.01
CA LEU A 255 11.06 -10.53 11.20
C LEU A 255 12.15 -11.41 10.55
N ASN A 256 12.45 -12.57 11.14
CA ASN A 256 13.50 -13.51 10.71
C ASN A 256 13.12 -14.38 9.49
N VAL A 257 12.14 -13.98 8.66
CA VAL A 257 11.97 -14.62 7.36
C VAL A 257 13.21 -14.26 6.53
N PRO A 258 14.11 -15.20 6.24
CA PRO A 258 15.42 -14.88 5.71
C PRO A 258 15.31 -14.17 4.36
N ASN A 259 16.05 -13.07 4.22
CA ASN A 259 16.33 -12.47 2.93
C ASN A 259 17.24 -13.44 2.16
N GLN A 260 16.67 -14.25 1.26
CA GLN A 260 17.41 -15.00 0.26
C GLN A 260 17.47 -14.20 -1.05
#